data_AF-A0A971SI11-F1
#
_entry.id   AF-A0A971SI11-F1
#
_cell.length_a   1.000
_cell.length_b   1.000
_cell.length_c   1.000
_cell.angle_alpha   90.00
_cell.angle_beta   90.00
_cell.angle_gamma   90.00
#
_symmetry.space_group_name_H-M   'P 1'
#
loop_
_entity.id
_entity.type
_entity.pdbx_description
1 polymer ?
#
loop_
_entity_poly.entity_id
_entity_poly.type
_entity_poly.pdbx_seq_one_letter_code
_entity_poly.pdbx_strand_id
1 'polypeptide(L)'
;MQKRNLIFITMIALVLTLASVVYAGTKLKVFVNGQEVEMKRTPQIFKGTLFLPLPKLADIFGANVKWEKESSRVEINTKELEARKSQVALLEEALIPHDPFGAVKTWAEGVKNHNGALQYAVMTPELKKEVYPKLVETNWSTGVSSPWIKDYQIREQYRVEQEKYGFIVQFAYTDSTDATFTTKQYVTVENFKGNWLIASADLIEVGGEITDVTLDQEQQVKRIFVEAPKDTVSGYDQANVIIDERTKIYQGYTGRELTAEALTKGVMVEVTFTDEPRTMIYPVSAVAKVIRVHAPQPERVLIYENPRYGFSFTLPDSWQGYKVVSEAWEGLTLGEGEGARSVENGPLVLLRHPEWTVEEPRQDIPIMVFTLKQWDLLQEEKFSIGAAPVGPKELARNERYVFALPARYNYAFPVGYEEVEVILSGHPLQPLARQ
;
A
#
# COMPACT_ATOMS: atom_id res chain seq x y z
N MET A 1 59.75 -1.49 -74.38
CA MET A 1 58.76 -1.19 -73.31
C MET A 1 57.88 -2.38 -72.88
N GLN A 2 58.04 -3.60 -73.42
CA GLN A 2 57.09 -4.70 -73.16
C GLN A 2 57.49 -5.71 -72.05
N LYS A 3 58.77 -5.85 -71.69
CA LYS A 3 59.19 -6.82 -70.66
C LYS A 3 58.97 -6.37 -69.20
N ARG A 4 58.96 -5.06 -68.94
CA ARG A 4 58.78 -4.50 -67.58
C ARG A 4 57.33 -4.54 -67.10
N ASN A 5 56.37 -4.48 -68.03
CA ASN A 5 54.95 -4.56 -67.72
C ASN A 5 54.50 -6.00 -67.46
N LEU A 6 55.15 -7.00 -68.06
CA LEU A 6 54.82 -8.41 -67.88
C LEU A 6 55.21 -8.94 -66.48
N ILE A 7 56.35 -8.48 -65.95
CA ILE A 7 56.82 -8.79 -64.59
C ILE A 7 55.89 -8.15 -63.54
N PHE A 8 55.43 -6.92 -63.80
CA PHE A 8 54.48 -6.24 -62.91
C PHE A 8 53.11 -6.96 -62.86
N ILE A 9 52.61 -7.44 -64.00
CA ILE A 9 51.34 -8.18 -64.06
C ILE A 9 51.45 -9.56 -63.39
N THR A 10 52.59 -10.26 -63.54
CA THR A 10 52.81 -11.55 -62.85
C THR A 10 53.01 -11.38 -61.34
N MET A 11 53.65 -10.30 -60.89
CA MET A 11 53.81 -10.01 -59.46
C MET A 11 52.47 -9.61 -58.80
N ILE A 12 51.61 -8.86 -59.51
CA ILE A 12 50.25 -8.54 -59.05
C ILE A 12 49.37 -9.80 -59.00
N ALA A 13 49.46 -10.69 -59.99
CA ALA A 13 48.73 -11.97 -59.98
C ALA A 13 49.20 -12.92 -58.86
N LEU A 14 50.49 -12.89 -58.50
CA LEU A 14 51.02 -13.68 -57.39
C LEU A 14 50.59 -13.12 -56.02
N VAL A 15 50.45 -11.79 -55.89
CA VAL A 15 49.94 -11.15 -54.66
C VAL A 15 48.42 -11.35 -54.50
N LEU A 16 47.67 -11.49 -55.59
CA LEU A 16 46.23 -11.78 -55.56
C LEU A 16 45.86 -13.24 -55.22
N THR A 17 46.82 -14.17 -55.31
CA THR A 17 46.60 -15.59 -54.93
C THR A 17 46.88 -15.89 -53.46
N LEU A 18 47.37 -14.89 -52.71
CA LEU A 18 47.56 -14.92 -51.25
C LEU A 18 46.36 -14.35 -50.47
N ALA A 19 45.17 -14.29 -51.09
CA ALA A 19 43.94 -14.11 -50.35
C ALA A 19 43.61 -15.39 -49.58
N SER A 20 44.19 -15.53 -48.39
CA SER A 20 43.72 -16.50 -47.41
C SER A 20 42.25 -16.21 -47.14
N VAL A 21 41.37 -17.15 -47.49
CA VAL A 21 39.97 -17.10 -47.10
C VAL A 21 39.95 -17.28 -45.59
N VAL A 22 39.89 -16.16 -44.86
CA VAL A 22 39.63 -16.15 -43.42
C VAL A 22 38.18 -16.59 -43.27
N TYR A 23 37.95 -17.87 -43.04
CA TYR A 23 36.66 -18.36 -42.56
C TYR A 23 36.48 -17.82 -41.15
N ALA A 24 35.83 -16.67 -41.03
CA ALA A 24 35.29 -16.20 -39.76
C ALA A 24 34.18 -17.17 -39.37
N GLY A 25 34.54 -18.23 -38.63
CA GLY A 25 33.56 -19.12 -38.02
C GLY A 25 32.68 -18.29 -37.10
N THR A 26 31.43 -18.07 -37.51
CA THR A 26 30.45 -17.35 -36.71
C THR A 26 30.24 -18.14 -35.41
N LYS A 27 30.77 -17.63 -34.30
CA LYS A 27 30.45 -18.19 -32.97
C LYS A 27 28.95 -18.02 -32.78
N LEU A 28 28.25 -19.15 -32.66
CA LEU A 28 26.82 -19.16 -32.33
C LEU A 28 26.64 -18.52 -30.96
N LYS A 29 25.90 -17.42 -30.94
CA LYS A 29 25.51 -16.72 -29.71
C LYS A 29 24.18 -17.28 -29.23
N VAL A 30 24.07 -17.44 -27.91
CA VAL A 30 22.84 -17.90 -27.26
C VAL A 30 22.32 -16.77 -26.41
N PHE A 31 21.04 -16.45 -26.55
CA PHE A 31 20.38 -15.43 -25.75
C PHE A 31 19.29 -16.06 -24.91
N VAL A 32 19.22 -15.69 -23.64
CA VAL A 32 18.14 -16.08 -22.72
C VAL A 32 17.55 -14.80 -22.16
N ASN A 33 16.24 -14.61 -22.34
CA ASN A 33 15.53 -13.38 -21.95
C ASN A 33 16.22 -12.10 -22.47
N GLY A 34 16.71 -12.14 -23.71
CA GLY A 34 17.41 -11.02 -24.35
C GLY A 34 18.87 -10.81 -23.93
N GLN A 35 19.37 -11.52 -22.92
CA GLN A 35 20.76 -11.43 -22.47
C GLN A 35 21.63 -12.52 -23.12
N GLU A 36 22.81 -12.12 -23.63
CA GLU A 36 23.79 -13.07 -24.20
C GLU A 36 24.36 -13.95 -23.07
N VAL A 37 24.25 -15.27 -23.24
CA VAL A 37 24.80 -16.24 -22.29
C VAL A 37 26.12 -16.77 -22.83
N GLU A 38 27.18 -16.55 -22.06
CA GLU A 38 28.49 -17.10 -22.40
C GLU A 38 28.48 -18.63 -22.27
N MET A 39 28.83 -19.30 -23.36
CA MET A 39 28.90 -20.76 -23.44
C MET A 39 30.37 -21.21 -23.41
N LYS A 40 30.79 -21.85 -22.30
CA LYS A 40 32.15 -22.42 -22.17
C LYS A 40 32.47 -23.45 -23.26
N ARG A 41 31.46 -24.20 -23.72
CA ARG A 41 31.55 -25.07 -24.90
C ARG A 41 30.69 -24.49 -26.01
N THR A 42 31.26 -24.29 -27.19
CA THR A 42 30.53 -23.69 -28.31
C THR A 42 29.39 -24.60 -28.77
N PRO A 43 28.18 -24.06 -29.01
CA PRO A 43 27.10 -24.78 -29.66
C PRO A 43 27.57 -25.36 -31.01
N GLN A 44 27.03 -26.52 -31.39
CA GLN A 44 27.41 -27.21 -32.62
C GLN A 44 26.18 -27.51 -33.46
N ILE A 45 26.26 -27.27 -34.77
CA ILE A 45 25.25 -27.75 -35.71
C ILE A 45 25.72 -29.07 -36.28
N PHE A 46 24.97 -30.14 -36.05
CA PHE A 46 25.24 -31.46 -36.60
C PHE A 46 24.03 -31.93 -37.40
N LYS A 47 24.23 -32.16 -38.70
CA LYS A 47 23.18 -32.57 -39.65
C LYS A 47 21.92 -31.68 -39.59
N GLY A 48 22.11 -30.37 -39.53
CA GLY A 48 21.01 -29.39 -39.44
C GLY A 48 20.36 -29.27 -38.04
N THR A 49 20.79 -30.05 -37.05
CA THR A 49 20.31 -29.97 -35.66
C THR A 49 21.30 -29.18 -34.81
N LEU A 50 20.82 -28.19 -34.04
CA LEU A 50 21.62 -27.43 -33.09
C LEU A 50 21.75 -28.19 -31.77
N PHE A 51 22.98 -28.46 -31.34
CA PHE A 51 23.32 -29.06 -30.05
C PHE A 51 23.90 -28.01 -29.12
N LEU A 52 23.35 -27.95 -27.91
CA LEU A 52 23.72 -27.01 -26.86
C LEU A 52 24.32 -27.76 -25.66
N PRO A 53 25.28 -27.17 -24.92
CA PRO A 53 25.85 -27.79 -23.73
C PRO A 53 24.79 -27.97 -22.63
N LEU A 54 24.41 -29.22 -22.35
CA LEU A 54 23.40 -29.56 -21.35
C LEU A 54 23.66 -28.97 -19.95
N PRO A 55 24.88 -28.98 -19.38
CA PRO A 55 25.11 -28.43 -18.05
C PRO A 55 24.76 -26.94 -17.95
N LYS A 56 25.04 -26.16 -19.01
CA LYS A 56 24.74 -24.73 -19.01
C LYS A 56 23.24 -24.47 -19.18
N LEU A 57 22.55 -25.27 -20.00
CA LEU A 57 21.11 -25.22 -20.10
C LEU A 57 20.42 -25.58 -18.78
N ALA A 58 20.86 -26.65 -18.13
CA ALA A 58 20.28 -27.07 -16.86
C ALA A 58 20.47 -26.00 -15.77
N ASP A 59 21.66 -25.40 -15.67
CA ASP A 59 21.94 -24.26 -14.78
C ASP A 59 20.97 -23.08 -15.03
N ILE A 60 20.78 -22.70 -16.29
CA ILE A 60 19.83 -21.64 -16.69
C ILE A 60 18.39 -21.98 -16.23
N PHE A 61 18.00 -23.25 -16.29
CA PHE A 61 16.67 -23.71 -15.89
C PHE A 61 16.59 -24.19 -14.43
N GLY A 62 17.62 -23.95 -13.61
CA GLY A 62 17.63 -24.30 -12.20
C GLY A 62 17.68 -25.81 -11.90
N ALA A 63 18.15 -26.60 -12.86
CA ALA A 63 18.33 -28.04 -12.73
C ALA A 63 19.80 -28.40 -12.49
N ASN A 64 20.04 -29.38 -11.62
CA ASN A 64 21.37 -29.94 -11.39
C ASN A 64 21.61 -31.14 -12.33
N VAL A 65 22.78 -31.21 -12.96
CA VAL A 65 23.15 -32.30 -13.87
C VAL A 65 24.30 -33.09 -13.28
N LYS A 66 24.08 -34.38 -13.07
CA LYS A 66 25.10 -35.33 -12.65
C LYS A 66 25.34 -36.35 -13.76
N TRP A 67 26.62 -36.56 -14.12
CA TRP A 67 27.01 -37.66 -15.00
C TRP A 67 27.43 -38.85 -14.15
N GLU A 68 26.75 -39.98 -14.33
CA GLU A 68 27.15 -41.26 -13.75
C GLU A 68 27.96 -42.08 -14.75
N LYS A 69 29.26 -42.17 -14.47
CA LYS A 69 30.25 -42.76 -15.38
C LYS A 69 30.06 -44.26 -15.57
N GLU A 70 29.70 -44.98 -14.50
CA GLU A 70 29.61 -46.45 -14.49
C GLU A 70 28.46 -46.96 -15.34
N SER A 71 27.32 -46.28 -15.31
CA SER A 71 26.12 -46.64 -16.08
C SER A 71 25.95 -45.83 -17.36
N SER A 72 26.89 -44.94 -17.69
CA SER A 72 26.75 -43.96 -18.78
C SER A 72 25.42 -43.20 -18.75
N ARG A 73 24.99 -42.74 -17.55
CA ARG A 73 23.68 -42.10 -17.33
C ARG A 73 23.84 -40.63 -17.01
N VAL A 74 23.06 -39.76 -17.66
CA VAL A 74 22.88 -38.38 -17.23
C VAL A 74 21.66 -38.31 -16.31
N GLU A 75 21.82 -37.76 -15.12
CA GLU A 75 20.73 -37.45 -14.19
C GLU A 75 20.51 -35.94 -14.17
N ILE A 76 19.27 -35.51 -14.40
CA ILE A 76 18.83 -34.11 -14.33
C ILE A 76 17.86 -34.01 -13.16
N ASN A 77 18.20 -33.22 -12.16
CA ASN A 77 17.47 -33.13 -10.90
C ASN A 77 16.93 -31.71 -10.69
N THR A 78 15.61 -31.59 -10.55
CA THR A 78 14.90 -30.33 -10.26
C THR A 78 14.36 -30.27 -8.83
N LYS A 79 14.66 -31.28 -8.00
CA LYS A 79 14.14 -31.39 -6.62
C LYS A 79 14.49 -30.17 -5.76
N GLU A 80 15.67 -29.61 -5.93
CA GLU A 80 16.06 -28.39 -5.20
C GLU A 80 15.21 -27.19 -5.63
N LEU A 81 14.96 -27.01 -6.93
CA LEU A 81 14.09 -25.96 -7.45
C LEU A 81 12.66 -26.11 -6.90
N GLU A 82 12.11 -27.32 -6.94
CA GLU A 82 10.77 -27.60 -6.40
C GLU A 82 10.70 -27.42 -4.86
N ALA A 83 11.77 -27.79 -4.14
CA ALA A 83 11.87 -27.54 -2.71
C ALA A 83 11.93 -26.04 -2.39
N ARG A 84 12.68 -25.24 -3.17
CA ARG A 84 12.72 -23.78 -3.03
C ARG A 84 11.37 -23.13 -3.32
N LYS A 85 10.68 -23.55 -4.38
CA LYS A 85 9.30 -23.09 -4.69
C LYS A 85 8.35 -23.40 -3.53
N SER A 86 8.42 -24.62 -2.99
CA SER A 86 7.61 -25.02 -1.85
C SER A 86 7.92 -24.19 -0.60
N GLN A 87 9.21 -23.94 -0.33
CA GLN A 87 9.64 -23.08 0.78
C GLN A 87 9.09 -21.66 0.64
N VAL A 88 9.16 -21.07 -0.55
CA VAL A 88 8.63 -19.72 -0.81
C VAL A 88 7.12 -19.69 -0.64
N ALA A 89 6.39 -20.69 -1.15
CA ALA A 89 4.94 -20.77 -0.99
C ALA A 89 4.52 -20.81 0.49
N LEU A 90 5.22 -21.59 1.31
CA LEU A 90 4.97 -21.66 2.76
C LEU A 90 5.28 -20.34 3.48
N LEU A 91 6.32 -19.62 3.06
CA LEU A 91 6.65 -18.30 3.60
C LEU A 91 5.61 -17.26 3.18
N GLU A 92 5.17 -17.27 1.92
CA GLU A 92 4.08 -16.40 1.46
C GLU A 92 2.80 -16.64 2.27
N GLU A 93 2.41 -17.90 2.47
CA GLU A 93 1.24 -18.27 3.26
C GLU A 93 1.33 -17.78 4.71
N ALA A 94 2.50 -17.90 5.33
CA ALA A 94 2.72 -17.44 6.71
C ALA A 94 2.65 -15.92 6.89
N LEU A 95 2.75 -15.14 5.81
CA LEU A 95 2.69 -13.67 5.83
C LEU A 95 1.28 -13.11 5.62
N ILE A 96 0.32 -13.95 5.24
CA ILE A 96 -1.05 -13.53 4.92
C ILE A 96 -1.80 -13.16 6.22
N PRO A 97 -2.26 -11.91 6.36
CA PRO A 97 -3.00 -11.50 7.55
C PRO A 97 -4.44 -12.04 7.57
N HIS A 98 -4.96 -12.24 8.78
CA HIS A 98 -6.32 -12.74 9.02
C HIS A 98 -7.35 -11.61 9.23
N ASP A 99 -6.94 -10.36 9.09
CA ASP A 99 -7.80 -9.18 9.15
C ASP A 99 -7.45 -8.17 8.04
N PRO A 100 -8.40 -7.32 7.59
CA PRO A 100 -8.19 -6.38 6.49
C PRO A 100 -7.10 -5.34 6.77
N PHE A 101 -7.02 -4.82 7.99
CA PHE A 101 -6.06 -3.79 8.36
C PHE A 101 -4.64 -4.35 8.34
N GLY A 102 -4.44 -5.55 8.88
CA GLY A 102 -3.20 -6.31 8.81
C GLY A 102 -2.73 -6.49 7.37
N ALA A 103 -3.63 -6.81 6.43
CA ALA A 103 -3.29 -6.92 5.00
C ALA A 103 -2.71 -5.63 4.44
N VAL A 104 -3.38 -4.48 4.68
CA VAL A 104 -2.90 -3.16 4.22
C VAL A 104 -1.60 -2.77 4.89
N LYS A 105 -1.47 -3.02 6.20
CA LYS A 105 -0.25 -2.72 6.96
C LYS A 105 0.94 -3.49 6.42
N THR A 106 0.80 -4.80 6.21
CA THR A 106 1.86 -5.65 5.65
C THR A 106 2.26 -5.20 4.24
N TRP A 107 1.28 -4.88 3.40
CA TRP A 107 1.56 -4.33 2.07
C TRP A 107 2.28 -2.98 2.14
N ALA A 108 1.81 -2.05 2.98
CA ALA A 108 2.40 -0.71 3.15
C ALA A 108 3.84 -0.77 3.70
N GLU A 109 4.12 -1.69 4.64
CA GLU A 109 5.48 -1.99 5.08
C GLU A 109 6.35 -2.51 3.94
N GLY A 110 5.80 -3.36 3.08
CA GLY A 110 6.48 -3.81 1.88
C GLY A 110 6.82 -2.65 0.94
N VAL A 111 5.90 -1.71 0.73
CA VAL A 111 6.14 -0.50 -0.09
C VAL A 111 7.24 0.38 0.53
N LYS A 112 7.14 0.65 1.85
CA LYS A 112 8.10 1.46 2.61
C LYS A 112 9.53 0.91 2.52
N ASN A 113 9.68 -0.40 2.60
CA ASN A 113 10.99 -1.06 2.61
C ASN A 113 11.47 -1.51 1.22
N HIS A 114 10.80 -1.09 0.15
CA HIS A 114 11.08 -1.50 -1.23
C HIS A 114 11.06 -3.03 -1.43
N ASN A 115 10.27 -3.74 -0.62
CA ASN A 115 10.19 -5.19 -0.61
C ASN A 115 8.97 -5.64 -1.43
N GLY A 116 9.20 -5.88 -2.71
CA GLY A 116 8.18 -6.35 -3.64
C GLY A 116 7.70 -7.77 -3.34
N ALA A 117 8.53 -8.61 -2.73
CA ALA A 117 8.12 -9.96 -2.32
C ALA A 117 7.11 -9.92 -1.18
N LEU A 118 7.30 -9.04 -0.19
CA LEU A 118 6.34 -8.83 0.90
C LEU A 118 5.02 -8.25 0.39
N GLN A 119 5.09 -7.27 -0.51
CA GLN A 119 3.89 -6.74 -1.18
C GLN A 119 3.16 -7.85 -1.91
N TYR A 120 3.87 -8.63 -2.73
CA TYR A 120 3.29 -9.72 -3.51
C TYR A 120 2.63 -10.78 -2.64
N ALA A 121 3.24 -11.18 -1.51
CA ALA A 121 2.73 -12.23 -0.64
C ALA A 121 1.27 -12.00 -0.21
N VAL A 122 0.89 -10.74 0.02
CA VAL A 122 -0.44 -10.34 0.50
C VAL A 122 -1.39 -9.89 -0.62
N MET A 123 -1.08 -10.15 -1.89
CA MET A 123 -1.96 -9.82 -3.02
C MET A 123 -2.88 -10.97 -3.41
N THR A 124 -4.05 -10.63 -3.95
CA THR A 124 -4.95 -11.58 -4.62
C THR A 124 -4.26 -12.28 -5.80
N PRO A 125 -4.67 -13.50 -6.18
CA PRO A 125 -4.12 -14.19 -7.35
C PRO A 125 -4.17 -13.37 -8.65
N GLU A 126 -5.23 -12.59 -8.83
CA GLU A 126 -5.46 -11.72 -9.97
C GLU A 126 -4.43 -10.59 -10.00
N LEU A 127 -4.25 -9.88 -8.88
CA LEU A 127 -3.26 -8.80 -8.77
C LEU A 127 -1.83 -9.34 -8.86
N LYS A 128 -1.55 -10.51 -8.26
CA LYS A 128 -0.26 -11.21 -8.42
C LYS A 128 0.08 -11.39 -9.90
N LYS A 129 -0.87 -11.89 -10.71
CA LYS A 129 -0.66 -12.11 -12.15
C LYS A 129 -0.37 -10.80 -12.89
N GLU A 130 -1.03 -9.71 -12.52
CA GLU A 130 -0.82 -8.38 -13.11
C GLU A 130 0.57 -7.83 -12.81
N VAL A 131 1.01 -7.86 -11.55
CA VAL A 131 2.26 -7.21 -11.12
C VAL A 131 3.51 -8.06 -11.31
N TYR A 132 3.37 -9.39 -11.43
CA TYR A 132 4.50 -10.33 -11.47
C TYR A 132 5.58 -9.98 -12.51
N PRO A 133 5.25 -9.65 -13.78
CA PRO A 133 6.27 -9.32 -14.78
C PRO A 133 7.16 -8.16 -14.34
N LYS A 134 6.55 -7.10 -13.78
CA LYS A 134 7.25 -5.90 -13.31
C LYS A 134 8.13 -6.20 -12.09
N LEU A 135 7.63 -6.99 -11.14
CA LEU A 135 8.41 -7.39 -9.97
C LEU A 135 9.62 -8.25 -10.34
N VAL A 136 9.47 -9.17 -11.30
CA VAL A 136 10.60 -9.97 -11.79
C VAL A 136 11.64 -9.09 -12.48
N GLU A 137 11.19 -8.15 -13.32
CA GLU A 137 12.07 -7.20 -14.02
C GLU A 137 12.89 -6.35 -13.03
N THR A 138 12.28 -5.89 -11.94
CA THR A 138 12.95 -5.07 -10.92
C THR A 138 13.65 -5.89 -9.83
N ASN A 139 13.81 -7.20 -10.02
CA ASN A 139 14.39 -8.13 -9.06
C ASN A 139 13.75 -8.01 -7.66
N TRP A 140 12.42 -7.92 -7.63
CA TRP A 140 11.56 -7.81 -6.45
C TRP A 140 11.80 -6.55 -5.60
N SER A 141 12.49 -5.55 -6.14
CA SER A 141 12.64 -4.23 -5.51
C SER A 141 11.60 -3.25 -6.05
N THR A 142 10.94 -2.50 -5.16
CA THR A 142 9.87 -1.55 -5.53
C THR A 142 10.19 -0.15 -5.03
N GLY A 143 11.03 0.57 -5.78
CA GLY A 143 11.34 1.97 -5.52
C GLY A 143 12.81 2.30 -5.73
N VAL A 144 13.21 3.45 -5.20
CA VAL A 144 14.55 4.01 -5.32
C VAL A 144 15.06 4.45 -3.96
N SER A 145 16.36 4.70 -3.81
CA SER A 145 16.95 5.14 -2.54
C SER A 145 16.57 6.56 -2.15
N SER A 146 16.16 7.41 -3.09
CA SER A 146 15.69 8.77 -2.85
C SER A 146 14.76 9.20 -3.98
N PRO A 147 13.55 9.71 -3.69
CA PRO A 147 12.96 9.86 -2.36
C PRO A 147 12.55 8.50 -1.74
N TRP A 148 12.55 8.41 -0.41
CA TRP A 148 12.15 7.21 0.35
C TRP A 148 11.00 7.52 1.32
N ILE A 149 10.28 6.48 1.74
CA ILE A 149 9.16 6.62 2.68
C ILE A 149 9.72 6.68 4.09
N LYS A 150 9.46 7.80 4.78
CA LYS A 150 9.79 7.96 6.20
C LYS A 150 8.73 7.30 7.08
N ASP A 151 7.46 7.57 6.77
CA ASP A 151 6.33 7.10 7.56
C ASP A 151 5.06 6.96 6.70
N TYR A 152 4.03 6.31 7.24
CA TYR A 152 2.73 6.22 6.58
C TYR A 152 1.58 6.20 7.58
N GLN A 153 0.39 6.61 7.11
CA GLN A 153 -0.86 6.53 7.86
C GLN A 153 -1.88 5.72 7.07
N ILE A 154 -2.63 4.87 7.75
CA ILE A 154 -3.71 4.07 7.15
C ILE A 154 -5.04 4.59 7.73
N ARG A 155 -6.02 4.83 6.86
CA ARG A 155 -7.38 5.24 7.22
C ARG A 155 -8.38 4.35 6.52
N GLU A 156 -9.22 3.64 7.27
CA GLU A 156 -10.37 2.92 6.72
C GLU A 156 -11.36 3.93 6.13
N GLN A 157 -11.86 3.68 4.92
CA GLN A 157 -12.82 4.56 4.24
C GLN A 157 -14.14 3.89 3.95
N TYR A 158 -14.12 2.58 3.67
CA TYR A 158 -15.27 1.91 3.07
C TYR A 158 -15.32 0.43 3.38
N ARG A 159 -16.54 -0.10 3.53
CA ARG A 159 -16.85 -1.51 3.72
C ARG A 159 -18.02 -1.93 2.83
N VAL A 160 -17.91 -3.06 2.14
CA VAL A 160 -19.02 -3.73 1.42
C VAL A 160 -19.22 -5.11 1.97
N GLU A 161 -20.44 -5.40 2.41
CA GLU A 161 -20.96 -6.76 2.61
C GLU A 161 -20.04 -7.68 3.44
N GLN A 162 -19.21 -7.12 4.31
CA GLN A 162 -18.23 -7.84 5.15
C GLN A 162 -17.16 -8.66 4.39
N GLU A 163 -17.08 -8.57 3.06
CA GLU A 163 -16.11 -9.30 2.23
C GLU A 163 -15.09 -8.39 1.54
N LYS A 164 -15.29 -7.07 1.57
CA LYS A 164 -14.42 -6.09 0.89
C LYS A 164 -14.28 -4.80 1.69
N TYR A 165 -13.04 -4.31 1.77
CA TYR A 165 -12.68 -3.09 2.49
C TYR A 165 -11.88 -2.15 1.60
N GLY A 166 -12.08 -0.85 1.79
CA GLY A 166 -11.33 0.22 1.15
C GLY A 166 -10.58 1.04 2.19
N PHE A 167 -9.29 1.25 1.97
CA PHE A 167 -8.40 2.03 2.82
C PHE A 167 -7.73 3.14 2.02
N ILE A 168 -7.39 4.24 2.69
CA ILE A 168 -6.45 5.23 2.20
C ILE A 168 -5.15 5.06 2.96
N VAL A 169 -4.07 4.86 2.21
CA VAL A 169 -2.71 4.85 2.74
C VAL A 169 -2.02 6.12 2.28
N GLN A 170 -1.67 6.98 3.25
CA GLN A 170 -0.92 8.20 3.00
C GLN A 170 0.55 7.97 3.36
N PHE A 171 1.43 8.00 2.37
CA PHE A 171 2.87 7.86 2.56
C PHE A 171 3.51 9.23 2.68
N ALA A 172 4.35 9.42 3.70
CA ALA A 172 5.20 10.59 3.86
C ALA A 172 6.61 10.27 3.35
N TYR A 173 6.99 10.94 2.26
CA TYR A 173 8.30 10.81 1.64
C TYR A 173 9.27 11.85 2.18
N THR A 174 10.55 11.49 2.14
CA THR A 174 11.64 12.44 2.29
C THR A 174 12.78 12.11 1.32
N ASP A 175 13.73 13.02 1.18
CA ASP A 175 14.89 12.86 0.30
C ASP A 175 16.19 13.25 1.01
N SER A 176 17.31 13.17 0.29
CA SER A 176 18.63 13.53 0.83
C SER A 176 18.79 15.00 1.22
N THR A 177 17.80 15.85 0.95
CA THR A 177 17.77 17.28 1.29
C THR A 177 16.78 17.59 2.43
N ASP A 178 16.21 16.57 3.06
CA ASP A 178 15.13 16.67 4.06
C ASP A 178 13.84 17.32 3.54
N ALA A 179 13.69 17.48 2.22
CA ALA A 179 12.42 17.87 1.63
C ALA A 179 11.39 16.77 1.90
N THR A 180 10.13 17.15 2.08
CA THR A 180 9.05 16.20 2.33
C THR A 180 7.86 16.46 1.43
N PHE A 181 7.21 15.37 1.03
CA PHE A 181 5.94 15.42 0.33
C PHE A 181 5.13 14.18 0.72
N THR A 182 3.84 14.18 0.39
CA THR A 182 2.98 13.03 0.67
C THR A 182 2.41 12.46 -0.62
N THR A 183 2.08 11.18 -0.61
CA THR A 183 1.24 10.56 -1.65
C THR A 183 0.10 9.82 -0.98
N LYS A 184 -1.02 9.67 -1.70
CA LYS A 184 -2.18 8.90 -1.24
C LYS A 184 -2.42 7.75 -2.19
N GLN A 185 -2.65 6.56 -1.62
CA GLN A 185 -3.10 5.39 -2.37
C GLN A 185 -4.42 4.89 -1.81
N TYR A 186 -5.37 4.60 -2.70
CA TYR A 186 -6.58 3.88 -2.34
C TYR A 186 -6.33 2.38 -2.49
N VAL A 187 -6.42 1.66 -1.38
CA VAL A 187 -6.13 0.23 -1.30
C VAL A 187 -7.42 -0.53 -1.07
N THR A 188 -7.68 -1.47 -1.95
CA THR A 188 -8.82 -2.37 -1.86
C THR A 188 -8.36 -3.71 -1.30
N VAL A 189 -9.05 -4.21 -0.28
CA VAL A 189 -8.79 -5.51 0.35
C VAL A 189 -10.02 -6.39 0.23
N GLU A 190 -9.84 -7.65 -0.12
CA GLU A 190 -10.92 -8.63 -0.31
C GLU A 190 -10.66 -9.90 0.49
N ASN A 191 -11.73 -10.53 0.96
CA ASN A 191 -11.66 -11.84 1.59
C ASN A 191 -11.55 -12.93 0.53
N PHE A 192 -10.46 -13.69 0.58
CA PHE A 192 -10.24 -14.84 -0.27
C PHE A 192 -10.09 -16.09 0.60
N LYS A 193 -11.19 -16.84 0.77
CA LYS A 193 -11.23 -18.11 1.53
C LYS A 193 -10.76 -17.96 2.99
N GLY A 194 -11.16 -16.87 3.66
CA GLY A 194 -10.79 -16.59 5.05
C GLY A 194 -9.48 -15.81 5.22
N ASN A 195 -8.79 -15.49 4.12
CA ASN A 195 -7.59 -14.66 4.11
C ASN A 195 -7.89 -13.27 3.54
N TRP A 196 -7.34 -12.22 4.13
CA TRP A 196 -7.53 -10.86 3.62
C TRP A 196 -6.34 -10.47 2.74
N LEU A 197 -6.63 -10.15 1.46
CA LEU A 197 -5.62 -9.90 0.44
C LEU A 197 -5.87 -8.58 -0.28
N ILE A 198 -4.80 -7.95 -0.74
CA ILE A 198 -4.83 -6.72 -1.54
C ILE A 198 -5.35 -7.06 -2.95
N ALA A 199 -6.48 -6.47 -3.30
CA ALA A 199 -7.10 -6.59 -4.62
C ALA A 199 -6.66 -5.45 -5.56
N SER A 200 -6.47 -4.25 -5.04
CA SER A 200 -5.89 -3.13 -5.79
C SER A 200 -5.17 -2.14 -4.87
N ALA A 201 -4.21 -1.41 -5.42
CA ALA A 201 -3.57 -0.27 -4.77
C ALA A 201 -3.39 0.84 -5.81
N ASP A 202 -4.28 1.82 -5.78
CA ASP A 202 -4.41 2.84 -6.81
C ASP A 202 -3.83 4.17 -6.31
N LEU A 203 -2.76 4.65 -6.95
CA LEU A 203 -2.16 5.95 -6.63
C LEU A 203 -3.11 7.08 -7.04
N ILE A 204 -3.42 7.97 -6.11
CA ILE A 204 -4.15 9.19 -6.39
C ILE A 204 -3.13 10.22 -6.87
N GLU A 205 -3.20 10.55 -8.16
CA GLU A 205 -2.21 11.43 -8.81
C GLU A 205 -2.72 12.86 -8.97
N VAL A 206 -4.03 13.08 -8.93
CA VAL A 206 -4.64 14.41 -9.02
C VAL A 206 -5.83 14.46 -8.08
N GLY A 207 -5.94 15.53 -7.29
CA GLY A 207 -7.11 15.79 -6.45
C GLY A 207 -7.49 17.26 -6.55
N GLY A 208 -8.70 17.58 -6.99
CA GLY A 208 -9.07 18.96 -7.27
C GLY A 208 -10.49 19.17 -7.77
N GLU A 209 -10.82 20.42 -8.05
CA GLU A 209 -12.11 20.80 -8.62
C GLU A 209 -12.09 20.61 -10.13
N ILE A 210 -13.19 20.11 -10.70
CA ILE A 210 -13.41 20.14 -12.15
C ILE A 210 -13.70 21.59 -12.56
N THR A 211 -12.82 22.20 -13.34
CA THR A 211 -12.95 23.59 -13.80
C THR A 211 -13.39 23.71 -15.26
N ASP A 212 -13.22 22.65 -16.05
CA ASP A 212 -13.70 22.56 -17.43
C ASP A 212 -14.14 21.13 -17.78
N VAL A 213 -15.15 21.01 -18.65
CA VAL A 213 -15.69 19.73 -19.12
C VAL A 213 -15.81 19.78 -20.64
N THR A 214 -15.16 18.84 -21.32
CA THR A 214 -15.22 18.69 -22.78
C THR A 214 -16.10 17.50 -23.14
N LEU A 215 -17.10 17.75 -23.99
CA LEU A 215 -18.00 16.72 -24.53
C LEU A 215 -17.52 16.24 -25.91
N ASP A 216 -17.88 15.02 -26.28
CA ASP A 216 -17.73 14.51 -27.63
C ASP A 216 -18.90 14.90 -28.56
N GLN A 217 -18.92 14.31 -29.77
CA GLN A 217 -19.96 14.56 -30.76
C GLN A 217 -21.35 14.04 -30.34
N GLU A 218 -21.39 13.07 -29.42
CA GLU A 218 -22.61 12.44 -28.89
C GLU A 218 -23.06 13.06 -27.56
N GLN A 219 -22.48 14.20 -27.17
CA GLN A 219 -22.72 14.91 -25.91
C GLN A 219 -22.29 14.11 -24.65
N GLN A 220 -21.40 13.13 -24.80
CA GLN A 220 -20.83 12.41 -23.66
C GLN A 220 -19.56 13.09 -23.15
N VAL A 221 -19.33 13.02 -21.83
CA VAL A 221 -18.14 13.61 -21.22
C VAL A 221 -16.90 12.81 -21.66
N LYS A 222 -16.04 13.49 -22.42
CA LYS A 222 -14.80 12.91 -22.97
C LYS A 222 -13.56 13.32 -22.19
N ARG A 223 -13.58 14.53 -21.64
CA ARG A 223 -12.43 15.10 -20.91
C ARG A 223 -12.90 16.02 -19.81
N ILE A 224 -12.19 16.03 -18.70
CA ILE A 224 -12.33 17.04 -17.65
C ILE A 224 -10.98 17.70 -17.38
N PHE A 225 -11.01 18.98 -17.02
CA PHE A 225 -9.85 19.68 -16.51
C PHE A 225 -9.98 19.82 -14.99
N VAL A 226 -8.97 19.34 -14.27
CA VAL A 226 -8.97 19.30 -12.80
C VAL A 226 -7.86 20.21 -12.29
N GLU A 227 -8.21 21.12 -11.39
CA GLU A 227 -7.27 22.00 -10.69
C GLU A 227 -7.28 21.72 -9.20
N ALA A 228 -6.12 21.39 -8.66
CA ALA A 228 -5.92 21.21 -7.23
C ALA A 228 -5.90 22.57 -6.50
N PRO A 229 -6.30 22.61 -5.23
CA PRO A 229 -6.08 23.77 -4.37
C PRO A 229 -4.59 24.17 -4.36
N LYS A 230 -4.31 25.49 -4.26
CA LYS A 230 -2.96 26.08 -4.37
C LYS A 230 -1.91 25.52 -3.40
N ASP A 231 -2.35 24.86 -2.32
CA ASP A 231 -1.49 24.29 -1.28
C ASP A 231 -1.40 22.76 -1.34
N THR A 232 -1.84 22.14 -2.43
CA THR A 232 -1.81 20.67 -2.59
C THR A 232 -0.38 20.21 -2.84
N VAL A 233 0.24 19.58 -1.84
CA VAL A 233 1.65 19.13 -1.86
C VAL A 233 1.81 17.77 -2.57
N SER A 234 0.72 17.15 -3.05
CA SER A 234 0.72 15.77 -3.54
C SER A 234 0.15 15.65 -4.96
N GLY A 235 0.89 14.99 -5.85
CA GLY A 235 0.46 14.72 -7.23
C GLY A 235 0.64 15.92 -8.17
N TYR A 236 -0.13 15.92 -9.26
CA TYR A 236 -0.22 17.05 -10.18
C TYR A 236 -1.24 18.05 -9.67
N ASP A 237 -0.88 19.33 -9.71
CA ASP A 237 -1.75 20.44 -9.38
C ASP A 237 -2.77 20.76 -10.48
N GLN A 238 -2.47 20.41 -11.73
CA GLN A 238 -3.38 20.56 -12.86
C GLN A 238 -3.30 19.35 -13.79
N ALA A 239 -4.46 18.87 -14.23
CA ALA A 239 -4.51 17.77 -15.17
C ALA A 239 -5.67 17.83 -16.16
N ASN A 240 -5.35 17.40 -17.37
CA ASN A 240 -6.26 17.09 -18.44
C ASN A 240 -6.61 15.58 -18.41
N VAL A 241 -7.76 15.26 -17.84
CA VAL A 241 -8.16 13.88 -17.58
C VAL A 241 -9.03 13.37 -18.74
N ILE A 242 -8.52 12.37 -19.46
CA ILE A 242 -9.21 11.71 -20.57
C ILE A 242 -10.07 10.57 -20.02
N ILE A 243 -11.32 10.49 -20.46
CA ILE A 243 -12.29 9.49 -20.05
C ILE A 243 -12.56 8.58 -21.25
N ASP A 244 -12.45 7.28 -21.05
CA ASP A 244 -12.79 6.26 -22.05
C ASP A 244 -13.73 5.19 -21.45
N GLU A 245 -14.08 4.19 -22.25
CA GLU A 245 -14.97 3.09 -21.85
C GLU A 245 -14.45 2.22 -20.70
N ARG A 246 -13.15 2.31 -20.38
CA ARG A 246 -12.49 1.56 -19.30
C ARG A 246 -12.41 2.39 -18.01
N THR A 247 -12.58 3.71 -18.09
CA THR A 247 -12.56 4.60 -16.93
C THR A 247 -13.69 4.23 -15.95
N LYS A 248 -13.31 3.90 -14.71
CA LYS A 248 -14.26 3.63 -13.64
C LYS A 248 -14.51 4.89 -12.82
N ILE A 249 -15.78 5.26 -12.65
CA ILE A 249 -16.18 6.46 -11.91
C ILE A 249 -16.95 6.02 -10.68
N TYR A 250 -16.51 6.43 -9.48
CA TYR A 250 -17.12 6.04 -8.22
C TYR A 250 -17.61 7.24 -7.42
N GLN A 251 -18.65 7.06 -6.61
CA GLN A 251 -19.04 8.04 -5.59
C GLN A 251 -18.04 7.98 -4.42
N GLY A 252 -17.14 8.95 -4.34
CA GLY A 252 -16.08 9.03 -3.33
C GLY A 252 -15.30 7.73 -3.18
N TYR A 253 -15.15 7.26 -1.95
CA TYR A 253 -14.50 6.00 -1.62
C TYR A 253 -15.44 4.79 -1.58
N THR A 254 -16.69 4.96 -2.02
CA THR A 254 -17.65 3.86 -2.08
C THR A 254 -17.45 3.01 -3.32
N GLY A 255 -18.09 1.84 -3.35
CA GLY A 255 -18.15 0.93 -4.49
C GLY A 255 -19.30 1.26 -5.45
N ARG A 256 -20.04 2.36 -5.21
CA ARG A 256 -21.11 2.78 -6.10
C ARG A 256 -20.51 3.44 -7.34
N GLU A 257 -20.63 2.76 -8.48
CA GLU A 257 -20.28 3.32 -9.78
C GLU A 257 -21.27 4.44 -10.17
N LEU A 258 -20.72 5.51 -10.76
CA LEU A 258 -21.44 6.65 -11.32
C LEU A 258 -21.25 6.68 -12.84
N THR A 259 -22.12 7.38 -13.53
CA THR A 259 -21.96 7.70 -14.95
C THR A 259 -21.07 8.94 -15.10
N ALA A 260 -20.53 9.15 -16.31
CA ALA A 260 -19.72 10.33 -16.62
C ALA A 260 -20.51 11.65 -16.50
N GLU A 261 -21.84 11.59 -16.47
CA GLU A 261 -22.73 12.73 -16.20
C GLU A 261 -22.52 13.35 -14.80
N ALA A 262 -21.95 12.60 -13.86
CA ALA A 262 -21.59 13.12 -12.54
C ALA A 262 -20.38 14.08 -12.57
N LEU A 263 -19.65 14.14 -13.68
CA LEU A 263 -18.44 14.94 -13.85
C LEU A 263 -18.77 16.33 -14.36
N THR A 264 -19.39 17.14 -13.50
CA THR A 264 -19.74 18.53 -13.81
C THR A 264 -18.75 19.52 -13.21
N LYS A 265 -18.67 20.72 -13.79
CA LYS A 265 -17.87 21.82 -13.24
C LYS A 265 -18.25 22.11 -11.78
N GLY A 266 -17.27 22.36 -10.92
CA GLY A 266 -17.46 22.60 -9.49
C GLY A 266 -17.41 21.36 -8.60
N VAL A 267 -17.33 20.16 -9.18
CA VAL A 267 -17.27 18.91 -8.43
C VAL A 267 -15.82 18.58 -8.09
N MET A 268 -15.58 18.16 -6.84
CA MET A 268 -14.27 17.69 -6.41
C MET A 268 -14.06 16.25 -6.87
N VAL A 269 -12.88 15.97 -7.41
CA VAL A 269 -12.52 14.63 -7.87
C VAL A 269 -11.11 14.27 -7.44
N GLU A 270 -10.90 12.98 -7.24
CA GLU A 270 -9.58 12.37 -7.18
C GLU A 270 -9.40 11.41 -8.35
N VAL A 271 -8.23 11.43 -8.99
CA VAL A 271 -7.98 10.73 -10.24
C VAL A 271 -6.74 9.86 -10.12
N THR A 272 -6.89 8.61 -10.55
CA THR A 272 -5.80 7.66 -10.82
C THR A 272 -5.70 7.48 -12.33
N PHE A 273 -4.53 7.70 -12.91
CA PHE A 273 -4.33 7.45 -14.34
C PHE A 273 -3.94 6.00 -14.63
N THR A 274 -4.05 5.61 -15.89
CA THR A 274 -3.51 4.34 -16.38
C THR A 274 -1.98 4.38 -16.46
N ASP A 275 -1.34 3.21 -16.47
CA ASP A 275 0.11 3.07 -16.70
C ASP A 275 0.49 3.24 -18.20
N GLU A 276 -0.46 3.63 -19.06
CA GLU A 276 -0.21 3.83 -20.48
C GLU A 276 0.68 5.06 -20.72
N PRO A 277 1.46 5.10 -21.83
CA PRO A 277 2.25 6.26 -22.18
C PRO A 277 1.38 7.52 -22.24
N ARG A 278 1.77 8.54 -21.46
CA ARG A 278 1.07 9.82 -21.35
C ARG A 278 1.93 10.99 -21.76
N THR A 279 1.29 12.09 -22.12
CA THR A 279 2.01 13.32 -22.51
C THR A 279 2.37 14.11 -21.27
N MET A 280 3.67 14.23 -21.02
CA MET A 280 4.24 14.96 -19.88
C MET A 280 4.35 16.48 -20.12
N ILE A 281 3.62 17.02 -21.10
CA ILE A 281 3.50 18.47 -21.29
C ILE A 281 2.57 18.99 -20.20
N TYR A 282 3.00 20.03 -19.49
CA TYR A 282 2.21 20.62 -18.42
C TYR A 282 1.07 21.49 -19.00
N PRO A 283 -0.19 21.35 -18.53
CA PRO A 283 -0.64 20.41 -17.50
C PRO A 283 -0.78 18.97 -18.04
N VAL A 284 -0.49 17.98 -17.18
CA VAL A 284 -0.41 16.56 -17.56
C VAL A 284 -1.68 16.10 -18.27
N SER A 285 -1.54 15.28 -19.31
CA SER A 285 -2.68 14.73 -20.06
C SER A 285 -2.60 13.22 -20.14
N ALA A 286 -3.58 12.53 -19.55
CA ALA A 286 -3.58 11.07 -19.42
C ALA A 286 -5.01 10.50 -19.30
N VAL A 287 -5.15 9.21 -19.63
CA VAL A 287 -6.41 8.45 -19.49
C VAL A 287 -6.61 8.07 -18.02
N ALA A 288 -7.80 8.35 -17.49
CA ALA A 288 -8.16 7.95 -16.14
C ALA A 288 -8.44 6.44 -16.08
N LYS A 289 -7.77 5.76 -15.16
CA LYS A 289 -8.15 4.42 -14.70
C LYS A 289 -9.38 4.53 -13.80
N VAL A 290 -9.30 5.41 -12.80
CA VAL A 290 -10.36 5.62 -11.81
C VAL A 290 -10.56 7.11 -11.56
N ILE A 291 -11.82 7.54 -11.47
CA ILE A 291 -12.22 8.87 -11.00
C ILE A 291 -13.13 8.69 -9.78
N ARG A 292 -12.76 9.28 -8.64
CA ARG A 292 -13.57 9.30 -7.43
C ARG A 292 -14.22 10.66 -7.30
N VAL A 293 -15.54 10.68 -7.37
CA VAL A 293 -16.35 11.89 -7.36
C VAL A 293 -16.76 12.21 -5.93
N HIS A 294 -16.16 13.25 -5.38
CA HIS A 294 -16.54 13.82 -4.10
C HIS A 294 -17.47 14.99 -4.41
N ALA A 295 -18.78 14.75 -4.34
CA ALA A 295 -19.73 15.87 -4.38
C ALA A 295 -19.30 16.90 -3.32
N PRO A 296 -19.52 18.22 -3.53
CA PRO A 296 -19.30 19.22 -2.48
C PRO A 296 -20.21 18.88 -1.30
N GLN A 297 -19.68 18.10 -0.38
CA GLN A 297 -20.27 17.80 0.90
C GLN A 297 -19.49 18.67 1.88
N PRO A 298 -20.17 19.40 2.78
CA PRO A 298 -19.48 19.87 3.97
C PRO A 298 -18.84 18.62 4.59
N GLU A 299 -17.54 18.64 4.88
CA GLU A 299 -16.92 17.62 5.72
C GLU A 299 -17.87 17.40 6.89
N ARG A 300 -18.54 16.25 6.94
CA ARG A 300 -19.47 15.99 8.02
C ARG A 300 -18.60 15.57 9.19
N VAL A 301 -17.95 16.53 9.81
CA VAL A 301 -17.21 16.32 11.04
C VAL A 301 -18.22 15.72 12.02
N LEU A 302 -18.09 14.43 12.30
CA LEU A 302 -18.92 13.74 13.26
C LEU A 302 -18.45 14.17 14.64
N ILE A 303 -19.07 15.23 15.15
CA ILE A 303 -18.76 15.73 16.48
C ILE A 303 -19.71 15.07 17.46
N TYR A 304 -19.17 14.26 18.35
CA TYR A 304 -19.86 13.91 19.59
C TYR A 304 -19.71 15.08 20.57
N GLU A 305 -20.82 15.64 21.04
CA GLU A 305 -20.82 16.66 22.09
C GLU A 305 -21.38 16.08 23.38
N ASN A 306 -20.66 16.31 24.48
CA ASN A 306 -21.14 16.02 25.81
C ASN A 306 -21.24 17.33 26.61
N PRO A 307 -22.40 18.03 26.55
CA PRO A 307 -22.59 19.29 27.26
C PRO A 307 -22.62 19.10 28.79
N ARG A 308 -22.93 17.88 29.27
CA ARG A 308 -22.94 17.56 30.72
C ARG A 308 -21.55 17.71 31.33
N TYR A 309 -20.51 17.24 30.65
CA TYR A 309 -19.13 17.34 31.13
C TYR A 309 -18.31 18.43 30.43
N GLY A 310 -18.83 19.03 29.35
CA GLY A 310 -18.24 20.18 28.69
C GLY A 310 -17.09 19.82 27.75
N PHE A 311 -17.26 18.77 26.93
CA PHE A 311 -16.29 18.41 25.88
C PHE A 311 -16.99 18.02 24.58
N SER A 312 -16.25 18.14 23.48
CA SER A 312 -16.55 17.53 22.20
C SER A 312 -15.47 16.51 21.83
N PHE A 313 -15.82 15.57 20.96
CA PHE A 313 -14.93 14.58 20.42
C PHE A 313 -15.19 14.43 18.92
N THR A 314 -14.17 14.70 18.12
CA THR A 314 -14.24 14.54 16.66
C THR A 314 -14.03 13.09 16.27
N LEU A 315 -14.98 12.54 15.52
CA LEU A 315 -14.97 11.18 15.00
C LEU A 315 -14.83 11.18 13.47
N PRO A 316 -14.18 10.16 12.89
CA PRO A 316 -14.14 9.97 11.45
C PRO A 316 -15.48 9.41 10.93
N ASP A 317 -15.67 9.47 9.60
CA ASP A 317 -16.89 8.99 8.94
C ASP A 317 -17.21 7.52 9.19
N SER A 318 -16.18 6.68 9.43
CA SER A 318 -16.36 5.26 9.80
C SER A 318 -17.18 5.06 11.08
N TRP A 319 -17.26 6.08 11.95
CA TRP A 319 -18.01 6.05 13.20
C TRP A 319 -19.45 6.56 13.06
N GLN A 320 -19.93 6.82 11.83
CA GLN A 320 -21.33 7.20 11.61
C GLN A 320 -22.28 6.14 12.19
N GLY A 321 -23.13 6.55 13.14
CA GLY A 321 -24.02 5.63 13.85
C GLY A 321 -23.42 5.00 15.11
N TYR A 322 -22.30 5.53 15.62
CA TYR A 322 -21.75 5.18 16.93
C TYR A 322 -22.81 5.23 18.04
N LYS A 323 -22.61 4.40 19.06
CA LYS A 323 -23.43 4.39 20.27
C LYS A 323 -22.63 4.97 21.43
N VAL A 324 -23.32 5.62 22.36
CA VAL A 324 -22.70 6.07 23.61
C VAL A 324 -23.12 5.11 24.71
N VAL A 325 -22.15 4.45 25.34
CA VAL A 325 -22.37 3.63 26.52
C VAL A 325 -21.81 4.39 27.72
N SER A 326 -22.60 4.47 28.79
CA SER A 326 -22.21 5.14 30.02
C SER A 326 -21.98 4.10 31.11
N GLU A 327 -20.77 4.08 31.63
CA GLU A 327 -20.34 3.22 32.73
C GLU A 327 -19.71 4.08 33.83
N ALA A 328 -19.15 3.44 34.85
CA ALA A 328 -18.41 4.11 35.91
C ALA A 328 -17.06 3.43 36.10
N TRP A 329 -16.02 4.23 36.32
CA TRP A 329 -14.74 3.74 36.81
C TRP A 329 -14.74 3.74 38.34
N GLU A 330 -13.98 2.82 38.93
CA GLU A 330 -13.80 2.70 40.38
C GLU A 330 -12.33 2.92 40.76
N GLY A 331 -12.11 3.73 41.79
CA GLY A 331 -10.83 4.00 42.41
C GLY A 331 -10.64 3.16 43.66
N LEU A 332 -9.55 2.40 43.73
CA LEU A 332 -9.27 1.45 44.81
C LEU A 332 -8.19 2.00 45.76
N THR A 333 -8.31 1.68 47.05
CA THR A 333 -7.27 1.97 48.05
C THR A 333 -5.97 1.25 47.72
N LEU A 334 -4.84 1.95 47.89
CA LEU A 334 -3.51 1.35 47.85
C LEU A 334 -3.21 0.66 49.19
N GLY A 335 -3.24 -0.67 49.22
CA GLY A 335 -2.88 -1.46 50.40
C GLY A 335 -2.79 -2.96 50.10
N GLU A 336 -1.66 -3.58 50.42
CA GLU A 336 -1.49 -5.03 50.42
C GLU A 336 -2.11 -5.62 51.69
N GLY A 337 -3.34 -6.16 51.57
CA GLY A 337 -4.00 -6.92 52.64
C GLY A 337 -5.51 -6.71 52.71
N GLU A 338 -6.26 -7.78 52.42
CA GLU A 338 -7.72 -7.98 52.56
C GLU A 338 -8.64 -6.77 52.35
N GLY A 339 -9.05 -6.62 51.08
CA GLY A 339 -10.24 -5.90 50.66
C GLY A 339 -9.95 -4.50 50.13
N ALA A 340 -9.55 -4.39 48.86
CA ALA A 340 -9.55 -3.12 48.16
C ALA A 340 -10.97 -2.51 48.27
N ARG A 341 -11.10 -1.39 48.97
CA ARG A 341 -12.38 -0.69 49.10
C ARG A 341 -12.44 0.39 48.03
N SER A 342 -13.55 0.46 47.31
CA SER A 342 -13.82 1.57 46.40
C SER A 342 -13.87 2.87 47.22
N VAL A 343 -12.93 3.76 46.98
CA VAL A 343 -12.80 5.06 47.68
C VAL A 343 -13.20 6.24 46.81
N GLU A 344 -13.14 6.07 45.49
CA GLU A 344 -13.55 7.06 44.51
C GLU A 344 -14.28 6.36 43.37
N ASN A 345 -15.15 7.07 42.67
CA ASN A 345 -15.71 6.62 41.41
C ASN A 345 -16.02 7.83 40.53
N GLY A 346 -16.20 7.56 39.25
CA GLY A 346 -16.62 8.60 38.32
C GLY A 346 -17.07 8.06 36.97
N PRO A 347 -17.53 8.95 36.09
CA PRO A 347 -18.10 8.56 34.81
C PRO A 347 -17.05 8.00 33.86
N LEU A 348 -17.40 6.90 33.18
CA LEU A 348 -16.70 6.36 32.02
C LEU A 348 -17.62 6.42 30.81
N VAL A 349 -17.27 7.24 29.83
CA VAL A 349 -18.00 7.35 28.57
C VAL A 349 -17.30 6.46 27.55
N LEU A 350 -18.03 5.51 26.97
CA LEU A 350 -17.54 4.68 25.87
C LEU A 350 -18.24 5.12 24.59
N LEU A 351 -17.46 5.59 23.62
CA LEU A 351 -17.95 5.69 22.25
C LEU A 351 -17.76 4.32 21.62
N ARG A 352 -18.88 3.70 21.27
CA ARG A 352 -18.93 2.34 20.73
C ARG A 352 -19.12 2.37 19.23
N HIS A 353 -18.21 1.71 18.53
CA HIS A 353 -18.25 1.61 17.08
C HIS A 353 -19.59 1.00 16.61
N PRO A 354 -20.19 1.46 15.50
CA PRO A 354 -21.47 0.94 15.00
C PRO A 354 -21.47 -0.57 14.75
N GLU A 355 -20.31 -1.13 14.42
CA GLU A 355 -20.10 -2.55 14.12
C GLU A 355 -19.70 -3.40 15.33
N TRP A 356 -19.67 -2.82 16.53
CA TRP A 356 -19.40 -3.58 17.75
C TRP A 356 -20.47 -4.65 17.96
N THR A 357 -20.05 -5.90 18.21
CA THR A 357 -20.94 -7.02 18.57
C THR A 357 -20.44 -7.75 19.81
N VAL A 358 -21.28 -8.61 20.40
CA VAL A 358 -20.89 -9.43 21.56
C VAL A 358 -19.92 -10.54 21.13
N GLU A 359 -20.11 -11.06 19.92
CA GLU A 359 -19.33 -12.13 19.32
C GLU A 359 -17.95 -11.65 18.84
N GLU A 360 -17.87 -10.42 18.32
CA GLU A 360 -16.64 -9.78 17.86
C GLU A 360 -16.59 -8.34 18.40
N PRO A 361 -16.08 -8.15 19.64
CA PRO A 361 -16.01 -6.83 20.24
C PRO A 361 -14.92 -5.99 19.56
N ARG A 362 -15.33 -4.86 18.95
CA ARG A 362 -14.42 -3.83 18.44
C ARG A 362 -13.94 -2.93 19.58
N GLN A 363 -12.79 -2.28 19.45
CA GLN A 363 -12.28 -1.34 20.45
C GLN A 363 -13.24 -0.15 20.60
N ASP A 364 -13.83 0.01 21.79
CA ASP A 364 -14.50 1.25 22.17
C ASP A 364 -13.45 2.36 22.38
N ILE A 365 -13.85 3.63 22.25
CA ILE A 365 -13.06 4.79 22.69
C ILE A 365 -13.49 5.16 24.11
N PRO A 366 -12.71 4.80 25.16
CA PRO A 366 -13.04 5.14 26.53
C PRO A 366 -12.56 6.53 26.92
N ILE A 367 -13.43 7.29 27.56
CA ILE A 367 -13.18 8.63 28.10
C ILE A 367 -13.57 8.62 29.56
N MET A 368 -12.58 8.60 30.44
CA MET A 368 -12.76 8.76 31.87
C MET A 368 -12.93 10.24 32.21
N VAL A 369 -13.90 10.55 33.07
CA VAL A 369 -14.13 11.90 33.57
C VAL A 369 -13.76 11.97 35.04
N PHE A 370 -12.84 12.87 35.38
CA PHE A 370 -12.41 13.14 36.75
C PHE A 370 -12.76 14.57 37.14
N THR A 371 -13.22 14.79 38.37
CA THR A 371 -13.14 16.16 38.93
C THR A 371 -11.67 16.56 39.12
N LEU A 372 -11.37 17.86 39.13
CA LEU A 372 -9.99 18.33 39.37
C LEU A 372 -9.39 17.72 40.66
N LYS A 373 -10.18 17.70 41.74
CA LYS A 373 -9.76 17.10 43.02
C LYS A 373 -9.48 15.59 42.90
N GLN A 374 -10.31 14.84 42.19
CA GLN A 374 -10.07 13.40 41.99
C GLN A 374 -8.80 13.16 41.17
N TRP A 375 -8.55 14.00 40.17
CA TRP A 375 -7.32 13.93 39.38
C TRP A 375 -6.08 14.21 40.23
N ASP A 376 -6.11 15.26 41.06
CA ASP A 376 -5.00 15.60 41.97
C ASP A 376 -4.72 14.45 42.95
N LEU A 377 -5.77 13.87 43.56
CA LEU A 377 -5.65 12.71 44.45
C LEU A 377 -5.10 11.46 43.74
N LEU A 378 -5.41 11.26 42.46
CA LEU A 378 -4.88 10.18 41.64
C LEU A 378 -3.38 10.39 41.35
N GLN A 379 -2.97 11.63 41.07
CA GLN A 379 -1.55 11.98 40.85
C GLN A 379 -0.73 11.90 42.15
N GLU A 380 -1.35 12.15 43.30
CA GLU A 380 -0.75 11.97 44.62
C GLU A 380 -0.71 10.51 45.10
N GLU A 381 -1.11 9.55 44.24
CA GLU A 381 -1.18 8.13 44.57
C GLU A 381 -1.99 7.89 45.86
N LYS A 382 -3.15 8.57 46.01
CA LYS A 382 -4.07 8.31 47.13
C LYS A 382 -5.02 7.16 46.85
N PHE A 383 -5.24 6.85 45.58
CA PHE A 383 -5.98 5.69 45.08
C PHE A 383 -5.45 5.30 43.70
N SER A 384 -5.75 4.08 43.25
CA SER A 384 -5.41 3.61 41.90
C SER A 384 -6.64 3.23 41.10
N ILE A 385 -6.49 3.17 39.78
CA ILE A 385 -7.54 2.74 38.86
C ILE A 385 -7.04 1.47 38.17
N GLY A 386 -7.64 0.35 38.56
CA GLY A 386 -7.18 -0.97 38.16
C GLY A 386 -5.84 -1.36 38.78
N ALA A 387 -5.33 -2.52 38.34
CA ALA A 387 -4.07 -3.10 38.83
C ALA A 387 -2.85 -2.74 37.96
N ALA A 388 -3.00 -1.82 37.00
CA ALA A 388 -1.92 -1.46 36.08
C ALA A 388 -0.85 -0.63 36.80
N PRO A 389 0.45 -0.85 36.49
CA PRO A 389 1.56 -0.09 37.09
C PRO A 389 1.67 1.35 36.55
N VAL A 390 0.80 1.72 35.61
CA VAL A 390 0.72 3.06 34.99
C VAL A 390 -0.73 3.52 35.08
N GLY A 391 -0.93 4.78 35.44
CA GLY A 391 -2.26 5.39 35.56
C GLY A 391 -2.85 5.83 34.22
N PRO A 392 -4.10 6.33 34.23
CA PRO A 392 -4.74 6.94 33.07
C PRO A 392 -3.92 8.09 32.47
N LYS A 393 -3.99 8.25 31.15
CA LYS A 393 -3.33 9.33 30.40
C LYS A 393 -4.30 10.48 30.16
N GLU A 394 -3.91 11.70 30.49
CA GLU A 394 -4.72 12.87 30.18
C GLU A 394 -4.89 13.09 28.66
N LEU A 395 -6.13 13.38 28.25
CA LEU A 395 -6.50 13.73 26.87
C LEU A 395 -6.75 15.24 26.74
N ALA A 396 -7.53 15.82 27.64
CA ALA A 396 -7.72 17.27 27.77
C ALA A 396 -8.31 17.61 29.15
N ARG A 397 -8.51 18.90 29.43
CA ARG A 397 -9.16 19.39 30.66
C ARG A 397 -10.01 20.63 30.40
N ASN A 398 -10.98 20.88 31.27
CA ASN A 398 -11.71 22.14 31.36
C ASN A 398 -11.71 22.65 32.82
N GLU A 399 -12.48 23.71 33.12
CA GLU A 399 -12.52 24.33 34.45
C GLU A 399 -13.03 23.41 35.57
N ARG A 400 -13.69 22.29 35.23
CA ARG A 400 -14.33 21.40 36.21
C ARG A 400 -13.79 19.97 36.18
N TYR A 401 -13.33 19.51 35.01
CA TYR A 401 -13.01 18.12 34.78
C TYR A 401 -11.69 17.92 34.03
N VAL A 402 -11.04 16.79 34.31
CA VAL A 402 -9.99 16.20 33.48
C VAL A 402 -10.56 15.01 32.73
N PHE A 403 -10.29 14.95 31.43
CA PHE A 403 -10.64 13.84 30.56
C PHE A 403 -9.42 12.98 30.33
N ALA A 404 -9.53 11.68 30.58
CA ALA A 404 -8.40 10.78 30.52
C ALA A 404 -8.74 9.45 29.85
N LEU A 405 -7.73 8.85 29.26
CA LEU A 405 -7.75 7.53 28.66
C LEU A 405 -7.32 6.50 29.70
N PRO A 406 -8.07 5.41 29.93
CA PRO A 406 -7.66 4.34 30.84
C PRO A 406 -6.29 3.77 30.46
N ALA A 407 -5.52 3.38 31.47
CA ALA A 407 -4.30 2.62 31.25
C ALA A 407 -4.63 1.30 30.56
N ARG A 408 -3.82 0.90 29.57
CA ARG A 408 -3.95 -0.40 28.89
C ARG A 408 -5.33 -0.66 28.26
N TYR A 409 -6.05 0.39 27.87
CA TYR A 409 -7.38 0.29 27.29
C TYR A 409 -7.48 -0.64 26.06
N ASN A 410 -6.36 -0.83 25.34
CA ASN A 410 -6.22 -1.67 24.15
C ASN A 410 -5.35 -2.92 24.35
N TYR A 411 -5.05 -3.31 25.61
CA TYR A 411 -4.11 -4.41 25.90
C TYR A 411 -4.58 -5.78 25.42
N ALA A 412 -5.89 -5.95 25.23
CA ALA A 412 -6.47 -7.17 24.66
C ALA A 412 -6.38 -7.24 23.13
N PHE A 413 -5.85 -6.19 22.49
CA PHE A 413 -5.79 -6.03 21.02
C PHE A 413 -7.13 -6.37 20.33
N PRO A 414 -8.28 -5.83 20.79
CA PRO A 414 -9.56 -6.10 20.14
C PRO A 414 -9.56 -5.52 18.72
N VAL A 415 -10.43 -6.06 17.86
CA VAL A 415 -10.57 -5.57 16.48
C VAL A 415 -10.71 -4.04 16.47
N GLY A 416 -10.00 -3.36 15.56
CA GLY A 416 -10.07 -1.90 15.43
C GLY A 416 -9.30 -1.10 16.49
N TYR A 417 -8.45 -1.73 17.31
CA TYR A 417 -7.65 -0.99 18.30
C TYR A 417 -6.64 -0.02 17.66
N GLU A 418 -6.06 -0.36 16.51
CA GLU A 418 -5.14 0.54 15.79
C GLU A 418 -5.86 1.76 15.21
N GLU A 419 -7.10 1.59 14.74
CA GLU A 419 -7.93 2.72 14.29
C GLU A 419 -8.16 3.70 15.44
N VAL A 420 -8.49 3.19 16.63
CA VAL A 420 -8.66 4.01 17.83
C VAL A 420 -7.35 4.69 18.25
N GLU A 421 -6.19 4.02 18.13
CA GLU A 421 -4.89 4.66 18.37
C GLU A 421 -4.63 5.82 17.42
N VAL A 422 -4.94 5.64 16.13
CA VAL A 422 -4.82 6.70 15.12
C VAL A 422 -5.74 7.88 15.45
N ILE A 423 -7.00 7.62 15.79
CA ILE A 423 -7.97 8.66 16.18
C ILE A 423 -7.43 9.46 17.38
N LEU A 424 -6.99 8.78 18.45
CA LEU A 424 -6.51 9.43 19.67
C LEU A 424 -5.21 10.21 19.46
N SER A 425 -4.35 9.77 18.53
CA SER A 425 -3.12 10.51 18.15
C SER A 425 -3.42 11.90 17.55
N GLY A 426 -4.61 12.08 16.98
CA GLY A 426 -5.09 13.33 16.39
C GLY A 426 -5.59 14.37 17.39
N HIS A 427 -5.52 14.11 18.70
CA HIS A 427 -6.05 15.00 19.76
C HIS A 427 -7.55 15.39 19.53
N PRO A 428 -8.43 14.40 19.33
CA PRO A 428 -9.81 14.62 18.88
C PRO A 428 -10.73 15.21 19.95
N LEU A 429 -10.34 15.15 21.22
CA LEU A 429 -11.12 15.64 22.35
C LEU A 429 -10.80 17.12 22.60
N GLN A 430 -11.81 17.97 22.55
CA GLN A 430 -11.69 19.40 22.80
C GLN A 430 -12.66 19.85 23.91
N PRO A 431 -12.24 20.69 24.87
CA PRO A 431 -13.16 21.28 25.82
C PRO A 431 -14.12 22.24 25.11
N LEU A 432 -15.41 22.21 25.47
CA LEU A 432 -16.38 23.17 24.91
C LEU A 432 -16.08 24.57 25.45
N ALA A 433 -16.09 25.57 24.57
CA ALA A 433 -16.00 26.98 24.96
C ALA A 433 -17.23 27.38 25.79
N ARG A 434 -17.07 28.34 26.72
CA ARG A 434 -18.18 28.85 27.55
C ARG A 434 -19.39 29.20 26.69
N GLN A 435 -20.55 28.62 27.02
CA GLN A 435 -21.85 29.21 26.71
C GLN A 435 -22.18 30.29 27.74
#